data_AF-A0A6J2PH24-F1
#
_entry.id   AF-A0A6J2PH24-F1
#
_cell.length_a   1.000
_cell.length_b   1.000
_cell.length_c   1.000
_cell.angle_alpha   90.00
_cell.angle_beta   90.00
_cell.angle_gamma   90.00
#
_symmetry.space_group_name_H-M   'P 1'
#
loop_
_entity.id
_entity.type
_entity.pdbx_description
1 polymer ?
#
loop_
_entity_poly.entity_id
_entity_poly.type
_entity_poly.pdbx_seq_one_letter_code
_entity_poly.pdbx_strand_id
1 'polypeptide(L)'
;MWMPCRTAGACVEAVRCCPQAGFRQRWPRRLSSSGSPWRLLFFGSDHFAVESLKLLTSNRSSSGGIVESLEVVTLSDDVPVKRFAQQNHLPVHRWPPNIVDGQFDVGVVVSFGRLLHERLINRFPHGILNVHPSLLPRWRGPAPIFHTIMQGDTVTGVSIIQIRPHRFDVGPILNQQLHQVPDNCTADELGAALSTKGAHLLVDTFMTLSEKIAHKREQSQTGATFAPKINTSMGWIVWEEQTCDQIDRLYRAIGSRIHLRTSWMGRTIKLLDFVGKCHISLLDQRRKAAPGSVSFLKETNTLAVC
;
A
#
# COMPACT_ATOMS: atom_id res chain seq x y z
N MET A 1 -70.88 59.06 -28.62
CA MET A 1 -71.59 59.16 -29.90
C MET A 1 -70.54 59.17 -31.01
N TRP A 2 -70.57 58.13 -31.86
CA TRP A 2 -69.97 58.06 -33.20
C TRP A 2 -68.45 57.82 -33.36
N MET A 3 -68.16 56.56 -33.69
CA MET A 3 -67.18 56.03 -34.66
C MET A 3 -67.15 56.78 -36.02
N PRO A 4 -66.29 56.43 -37.02
CA PRO A 4 -65.04 55.63 -37.02
C PRO A 4 -63.94 56.17 -38.01
N CYS A 5 -62.85 55.37 -38.12
CA CYS A 5 -62.30 54.78 -39.37
C CYS A 5 -60.87 55.16 -39.81
N ARG A 6 -60.01 54.11 -39.87
CA ARG A 6 -58.89 53.77 -40.79
C ARG A 6 -57.71 54.77 -40.83
N THR A 7 -56.44 54.36 -40.84
CA THR A 7 -55.76 53.37 -41.71
C THR A 7 -54.45 52.88 -41.08
N ALA A 8 -53.96 51.76 -41.61
CA ALA A 8 -52.72 51.05 -41.28
C ALA A 8 -51.42 51.89 -41.38
N GLY A 9 -50.45 51.56 -40.54
CA GLY A 9 -49.07 52.02 -40.61
C GLY A 9 -48.20 51.21 -39.65
N ALA A 10 -47.17 50.55 -40.20
CA ALA A 10 -46.22 49.72 -39.47
C ALA A 10 -45.33 50.55 -38.52
N CYS A 11 -44.98 49.97 -37.37
CA CYS A 11 -43.61 49.83 -36.82
C CYS A 11 -43.57 49.77 -35.28
N VAL A 12 -42.67 48.90 -34.80
CA VAL A 12 -42.04 48.81 -33.47
C VAL A 12 -42.92 48.44 -32.26
N GLU A 13 -42.80 47.18 -31.83
CA GLU A 13 -42.98 46.83 -30.42
C GLU A 13 -41.75 46.10 -29.88
N ALA A 14 -41.15 46.70 -28.86
CA ALA A 14 -40.08 46.14 -28.07
C ALA A 14 -40.65 45.07 -27.12
N VAL A 15 -40.14 43.85 -27.21
CA VAL A 15 -40.40 42.80 -26.21
C VAL A 15 -39.07 42.27 -25.66
N ARG A 16 -38.81 42.72 -24.43
CA ARG A 16 -38.12 42.06 -23.31
C ARG A 16 -37.12 40.94 -23.63
N CYS A 17 -35.85 41.23 -23.31
CA CYS A 17 -34.74 40.29 -23.21
C CYS A 17 -35.05 39.10 -22.30
N CYS A 18 -35.14 37.91 -22.88
CA CYS A 18 -34.79 36.65 -22.21
C CYS A 18 -33.32 36.33 -22.53
N PRO A 19 -32.44 36.10 -21.54
CA PRO A 19 -31.11 35.60 -21.85
C PRO A 19 -31.22 34.13 -22.27
N GLN A 20 -30.94 33.88 -23.54
CA GLN A 20 -30.77 32.55 -24.10
C GLN A 20 -29.63 31.80 -23.40
N ALA A 21 -29.87 30.50 -23.22
CA ALA A 21 -28.96 29.45 -22.80
C ALA A 21 -27.48 29.78 -22.97
N GLY A 22 -26.82 30.05 -21.84
CA GLY A 22 -25.37 30.15 -21.76
C GLY A 22 -24.73 28.85 -22.25
N PHE A 23 -23.93 28.99 -23.30
CA PHE A 23 -22.93 28.04 -23.74
C PHE A 23 -22.24 27.39 -22.53
N ARG A 24 -22.43 26.08 -22.35
CA ARG A 24 -21.54 25.29 -21.51
C ARG A 24 -20.14 25.44 -22.09
N GLN A 25 -19.28 26.21 -21.41
CA GLN A 25 -17.86 26.23 -21.72
C GLN A 25 -17.35 24.79 -21.60
N ARG A 26 -17.13 24.14 -22.74
CA ARG A 26 -16.39 22.90 -22.84
C ARG A 26 -14.96 23.26 -22.44
N TRP A 27 -14.57 22.85 -21.25
CA TRP A 27 -13.17 22.88 -20.82
C TRP A 27 -12.36 22.11 -21.86
N PRO A 28 -11.29 22.69 -22.43
CA PRO A 28 -10.49 21.97 -23.39
C PRO A 28 -9.90 20.74 -22.70
N ARG A 29 -10.12 19.56 -23.28
CA ARG A 29 -9.40 18.33 -22.91
C ARG A 29 -7.92 18.63 -23.10
N ARG A 30 -7.18 18.96 -22.03
CA ARG A 30 -5.72 19.00 -22.09
C ARG A 30 -5.27 17.59 -22.47
N LEU A 31 -4.59 17.50 -23.61
CA LEU A 31 -3.89 16.29 -24.04
C LEU A 31 -2.95 15.87 -22.91
N SER A 32 -2.97 14.58 -22.55
CA SER A 32 -2.05 14.00 -21.56
C SER A 32 -0.62 14.42 -21.90
N SER A 33 0.12 14.95 -20.92
CA SER A 33 1.54 15.24 -21.13
C SER A 33 2.26 13.93 -21.47
N SER A 34 3.07 13.93 -22.52
CA SER A 34 3.85 12.76 -22.93
C SER A 34 5.09 12.53 -22.04
N GLY A 35 5.22 13.27 -20.93
CA GLY A 35 6.38 13.25 -20.05
C GLY A 35 6.18 14.09 -18.78
N SER A 36 7.15 13.98 -17.86
CA SER A 36 7.21 14.72 -16.61
C SER A 36 7.26 16.24 -16.81
N PRO A 37 6.83 17.05 -15.82
CA PRO A 37 6.36 16.66 -14.50
C PRO A 37 4.93 16.08 -14.49
N TRP A 38 4.65 15.17 -13.55
CA TRP A 38 3.42 14.36 -13.48
C TRP A 38 2.42 14.92 -12.47
N ARG A 39 1.11 14.88 -12.80
CA ARG A 39 0.02 15.19 -11.86
C ARG A 39 -0.46 13.91 -11.19
N LEU A 40 -0.25 13.78 -9.88
CA LEU A 40 -0.41 12.53 -9.15
C LEU A 40 -1.61 12.56 -8.19
N LEU A 41 -2.37 11.47 -8.15
CA LEU A 41 -3.30 11.18 -7.05
C LEU A 41 -2.79 9.99 -6.23
N PHE A 42 -2.44 10.25 -4.97
CA PHE A 42 -1.85 9.29 -4.05
C PHE A 42 -2.92 8.67 -3.14
N PHE A 43 -2.98 7.35 -3.07
CA PHE A 43 -3.89 6.56 -2.23
C PHE A 43 -3.07 5.82 -1.18
N GLY A 44 -3.25 6.14 0.10
CA GLY A 44 -2.55 5.44 1.18
C GLY A 44 -3.10 5.71 2.56
N SER A 45 -2.59 5.00 3.56
CA SER A 45 -3.09 5.13 4.95
C SER A 45 -1.98 5.07 6.00
N ASP A 46 -1.08 4.10 5.97
CA ASP A 46 -0.15 3.81 7.06
C ASP A 46 1.23 4.50 6.94
N HIS A 47 2.13 4.22 7.89
CA HIS A 47 3.50 4.72 7.89
C HIS A 47 4.34 4.21 6.72
N PHE A 48 4.04 3.01 6.20
CA PHE A 48 4.72 2.49 5.01
C PHE A 48 4.43 3.40 3.79
N ALA A 49 3.18 3.82 3.63
CA ALA A 49 2.77 4.75 2.57
C ALA A 49 3.36 6.16 2.74
N VAL A 50 3.54 6.62 3.98
CA VAL A 50 4.11 7.95 4.26
C VAL A 50 5.51 8.13 3.66
N GLU A 51 6.35 7.09 3.63
CA GLU A 51 7.71 7.21 3.05
C GLU A 51 7.68 7.52 1.55
N SER A 52 6.76 6.90 0.81
CA SER A 52 6.55 7.25 -0.61
C SER A 52 6.02 8.68 -0.78
N LEU A 53 5.06 9.08 0.07
CA LEU A 53 4.47 10.41 0.02
C LEU A 53 5.49 11.51 0.34
N LYS A 54 6.40 11.28 1.31
CA LYS A 54 7.52 12.18 1.63
C LYS A 54 8.38 12.47 0.41
N LEU A 55 8.91 11.44 -0.26
CA LEU A 55 9.80 11.65 -1.41
C LEU A 55 9.10 12.31 -2.59
N LEU A 56 7.85 11.95 -2.88
CA LEU A 56 7.06 12.62 -3.91
C LEU A 56 6.81 14.11 -3.59
N THR A 57 6.60 14.42 -2.31
CA THR A 57 6.39 15.81 -1.85
C THR A 57 7.67 16.63 -1.96
N SER A 58 8.81 16.09 -1.52
CA SER A 58 10.13 16.72 -1.69
C SER A 58 10.46 16.93 -3.16
N ASN A 59 10.15 15.96 -4.02
CA ASN A 59 10.39 16.06 -5.44
C ASN A 59 9.54 17.16 -6.11
N ARG A 60 8.27 17.30 -5.74
CA ARG A 60 7.39 18.39 -6.21
C ARG A 60 7.97 19.79 -5.92
N SER A 61 8.63 19.95 -4.78
CA SER A 61 9.24 21.23 -4.38
C SER A 61 10.62 21.48 -5.00
N SER A 62 11.18 20.52 -5.74
CA SER A 62 12.52 20.61 -6.31
C SER A 62 12.52 21.25 -7.70
N SER A 63 13.52 22.07 -8.00
CA SER A 63 13.73 22.59 -9.36
C SER A 63 13.97 21.46 -10.35
N GLY A 64 13.10 21.30 -11.35
CA GLY A 64 13.15 20.17 -12.28
C GLY A 64 12.63 18.85 -11.70
N GLY A 65 11.83 18.91 -10.64
CA GLY A 65 11.11 17.75 -10.11
C GLY A 65 10.21 17.08 -11.16
N ILE A 66 9.95 15.79 -10.96
CA ILE A 66 9.07 14.97 -11.79
C ILE A 66 7.61 15.02 -11.35
N VAL A 67 7.27 15.77 -10.30
CA VAL A 67 5.90 15.89 -9.78
C VAL A 67 5.41 17.33 -9.93
N GLU A 68 4.36 17.55 -10.73
CA GLU A 68 3.73 18.86 -10.93
C GLU A 68 2.73 19.14 -9.80
N SER A 69 1.84 18.18 -9.57
CA SER A 69 0.84 18.24 -8.51
C SER A 69 0.73 16.91 -7.78
N LEU A 70 0.38 16.98 -6.51
CA LEU A 70 0.26 15.82 -5.64
C LEU A 70 -0.93 16.03 -4.70
N GLU A 71 -1.93 15.18 -4.85
CA GLU A 71 -3.14 15.19 -4.03
C GLU A 71 -3.32 13.80 -3.40
N VAL A 72 -4.00 13.74 -2.26
CA VAL A 72 -4.04 12.54 -1.41
C VAL A 72 -5.47 12.06 -1.21
N VAL A 73 -5.66 10.75 -1.22
CA VAL A 73 -6.88 10.06 -0.85
C VAL A 73 -6.56 9.08 0.27
N THR A 74 -7.37 9.09 1.32
CA THR A 74 -7.23 8.15 2.43
C THR A 74 -8.58 7.59 2.88
N LEU A 75 -8.57 6.55 3.70
CA LEU A 75 -9.78 5.85 4.15
C LEU A 75 -10.35 6.35 5.46
N SER A 76 -9.56 7.01 6.29
CA SER A 76 -9.94 7.43 7.64
C SER A 76 -9.30 8.77 7.99
N ASP A 77 -9.90 9.47 8.94
CA ASP A 77 -9.47 10.80 9.37
C ASP A 77 -8.27 10.78 10.31
N ASP A 78 -8.00 9.67 11.00
CA ASP A 78 -6.82 9.50 11.84
C ASP A 78 -5.90 8.42 11.29
N VAL A 79 -5.10 8.81 10.31
CA VAL A 79 -4.11 7.93 9.68
C VAL A 79 -2.84 8.71 9.37
N PRO A 80 -1.66 8.07 9.45
CA PRO A 80 -0.36 8.70 9.19
C PRO A 80 -0.29 9.51 7.90
N VAL A 81 -0.84 8.98 6.80
CA VAL A 81 -0.84 9.66 5.48
C VAL A 81 -1.59 10.99 5.52
N LYS A 82 -2.75 11.05 6.18
CA LYS A 82 -3.53 12.29 6.27
C LYS A 82 -2.84 13.33 7.11
N ARG A 83 -2.27 12.93 8.25
CA ARG A 83 -1.51 13.83 9.13
C ARG A 83 -0.33 14.44 8.37
N PHE A 84 0.43 13.62 7.64
CA PHE A 84 1.54 14.09 6.81
C PHE A 84 1.05 15.05 5.70
N ALA A 85 -0.03 14.71 5.00
CA ALA A 85 -0.60 15.53 3.94
C ALA A 85 -1.01 16.92 4.46
N GLN A 86 -1.66 16.99 5.62
CA GLN A 86 -2.08 18.25 6.25
C GLN A 86 -0.88 19.11 6.67
N GLN A 87 0.15 18.49 7.28
CA GLN A 87 1.38 19.16 7.69
C GLN A 87 2.15 19.77 6.51
N ASN A 88 2.02 19.18 5.31
CA ASN A 88 2.69 19.64 4.08
C ASN A 88 1.72 20.35 3.11
N HIS A 89 0.54 20.74 3.58
CA HIS A 89 -0.48 21.47 2.81
C HIS A 89 -0.86 20.79 1.47
N LEU A 90 -0.90 19.47 1.44
CA LEU A 90 -1.38 18.71 0.28
C LEU A 90 -2.92 18.62 0.31
N PRO A 91 -3.60 18.82 -0.83
CA PRO A 91 -5.05 18.60 -0.91
C PRO A 91 -5.41 17.16 -0.55
N VAL A 92 -6.43 16.99 0.30
CA VAL A 92 -6.93 15.68 0.73
C VAL A 92 -8.37 15.49 0.28
N HIS A 93 -8.63 14.40 -0.43
CA HIS A 93 -9.94 13.96 -0.87
C HIS A 93 -10.51 12.89 0.05
N ARG A 94 -11.83 12.91 0.22
CA ARG A 94 -12.55 11.79 0.84
C ARG A 94 -12.65 10.62 -0.14
N TRP A 95 -12.58 9.40 0.38
CA TRP A 95 -12.88 8.20 -0.39
C TRP A 95 -14.41 7.98 -0.50
N PRO A 96 -14.96 7.65 -1.68
CA PRO A 96 -14.30 7.63 -2.99
C PRO A 96 -14.10 9.06 -3.54
N PRO A 97 -12.98 9.33 -4.24
CA PRO A 97 -12.69 10.69 -4.70
C PRO A 97 -13.55 11.04 -5.93
N ASN A 98 -14.05 12.27 -5.98
CA ASN A 98 -14.77 12.79 -7.14
C ASN A 98 -13.79 13.49 -8.09
N ILE A 99 -13.16 12.71 -8.96
CA ILE A 99 -12.20 13.22 -9.95
C ILE A 99 -12.82 13.26 -11.36
N VAL A 100 -12.25 14.03 -12.27
CA VAL A 100 -12.64 14.02 -13.69
C VAL A 100 -11.53 13.43 -14.55
N ASP A 101 -11.89 12.92 -15.73
CA ASP A 101 -10.92 12.29 -16.64
C ASP A 101 -9.81 13.27 -17.04
N GLY A 102 -8.55 12.83 -16.96
CA GLY A 102 -7.39 13.65 -17.29
C GLY A 102 -7.04 14.75 -16.27
N GLN A 103 -7.71 14.77 -15.10
CA GLN A 103 -7.32 15.63 -13.98
C GLN A 103 -5.93 15.26 -13.44
N PHE A 104 -5.64 13.96 -13.40
CA PHE A 104 -4.38 13.38 -12.97
C PHE A 104 -3.82 12.48 -14.08
N ASP A 105 -2.50 12.43 -14.21
CA ASP A 105 -1.82 11.61 -15.21
C ASP A 105 -1.63 10.17 -14.72
N VAL A 106 -1.31 10.01 -13.42
CA VAL A 106 -0.98 8.73 -12.81
C VAL A 106 -1.54 8.64 -11.39
N GLY A 107 -2.14 7.50 -11.04
CA GLY A 107 -2.45 7.20 -9.65
C GLY A 107 -1.29 6.47 -8.98
N VAL A 108 -1.12 6.66 -7.68
CA VAL A 108 -0.16 5.89 -6.87
C VAL A 108 -0.91 5.29 -5.70
N VAL A 109 -0.87 3.97 -5.53
CA VAL A 109 -1.44 3.28 -4.37
C VAL A 109 -0.34 2.65 -3.54
N VAL A 110 -0.35 2.92 -2.23
CA VAL A 110 0.59 2.34 -1.27
C VAL A 110 -0.18 2.05 0.02
N SER A 111 -0.26 0.78 0.44
CA SER A 111 -0.94 0.37 1.66
C SER A 111 -2.33 1.00 1.87
N PHE A 112 -3.16 1.01 0.82
CA PHE A 112 -4.47 1.66 0.86
C PHE A 112 -5.58 0.75 1.39
N GLY A 113 -5.45 -0.58 1.25
CA GLY A 113 -6.39 -1.54 1.85
C GLY A 113 -7.75 -1.68 1.17
N ARG A 114 -7.95 -1.09 -0.03
CA ARG A 114 -9.16 -1.30 -0.86
C ARG A 114 -8.81 -1.63 -2.30
N LEU A 115 -9.68 -2.42 -2.94
CA LEU A 115 -9.67 -2.56 -4.39
C LEU A 115 -10.16 -1.27 -5.04
N LEU A 116 -9.45 -0.84 -6.08
CA LEU A 116 -9.87 0.30 -6.90
C LEU A 116 -10.73 -0.25 -8.04
N HIS A 117 -11.91 0.33 -8.22
CA HIS A 117 -12.82 -0.07 -9.29
C HIS A 117 -12.26 0.35 -10.65
N GLU A 118 -12.56 -0.43 -11.69
CA GLU A 118 -12.13 -0.17 -13.07
C GLU A 118 -12.45 1.25 -13.54
N ARG A 119 -13.65 1.75 -13.22
CA ARG A 119 -14.07 3.13 -13.55
C ARG A 119 -13.13 4.19 -12.99
N LEU A 120 -12.51 3.96 -11.83
CA LEU A 120 -11.53 4.88 -11.25
C LEU A 120 -10.16 4.70 -11.90
N ILE A 121 -9.73 3.45 -12.12
CA ILE A 121 -8.45 3.13 -12.77
C ILE A 121 -8.36 3.75 -14.16
N ASN A 122 -9.44 3.66 -14.94
CA ASN A 122 -9.48 4.15 -16.33
C ASN A 122 -9.45 5.69 -16.46
N ARG A 123 -9.50 6.44 -15.35
CA ARG A 123 -9.38 7.91 -15.35
C ARG A 123 -7.95 8.40 -15.46
N PHE A 124 -6.98 7.52 -15.23
CA PHE A 124 -5.55 7.83 -15.25
C PHE A 124 -4.94 7.36 -16.57
N PRO A 125 -4.46 8.27 -17.43
CA PRO A 125 -3.84 7.93 -18.72
C PRO A 125 -2.71 6.90 -18.61
N HIS A 126 -1.89 6.96 -17.56
CA HIS A 126 -0.80 6.02 -17.31
C HIS A 126 -1.16 4.93 -16.29
N GLY A 127 -2.44 4.80 -15.96
CA GLY A 127 -2.95 3.87 -14.96
C GLY A 127 -2.59 4.25 -13.53
N ILE A 128 -2.67 3.26 -12.64
CA ILE A 128 -2.36 3.42 -11.22
C ILE A 128 -1.23 2.46 -10.86
N LEU A 129 -0.16 2.98 -10.28
CA LEU A 129 1.00 2.22 -9.83
C LEU A 129 0.80 1.78 -8.38
N ASN A 130 1.16 0.54 -8.04
CA ASN A 130 1.22 0.06 -6.66
C ASN A 130 2.67 -0.17 -6.23
N VAL A 131 3.02 0.26 -5.02
CA VAL A 131 4.29 -0.08 -4.35
C VAL A 131 4.05 -1.30 -3.46
N HIS A 132 4.52 -2.46 -3.91
CA HIS A 132 4.27 -3.74 -3.24
C HIS A 132 5.55 -4.27 -2.56
N PRO A 133 5.57 -4.50 -1.22
CA PRO A 133 6.77 -4.90 -0.49
C PRO A 133 7.06 -6.41 -0.59
N SER A 134 7.16 -6.91 -1.82
CA SER A 134 7.75 -8.21 -2.13
C SER A 134 8.35 -8.24 -3.55
N LEU A 135 9.08 -9.30 -3.86
CA LEU A 135 9.44 -9.67 -5.23
C LEU A 135 8.30 -10.49 -5.86
N LEU A 136 7.36 -9.81 -6.50
CA LEU A 136 6.28 -10.46 -7.24
C LEU A 136 6.84 -11.37 -8.35
N PRO A 137 6.22 -12.54 -8.61
CA PRO A 137 4.88 -12.95 -8.18
C PRO A 137 4.80 -13.56 -6.77
N ARG A 138 5.90 -13.69 -6.04
CA ARG A 138 5.90 -14.18 -4.65
C ARG A 138 5.25 -13.16 -3.72
N TRP A 139 4.42 -13.63 -2.80
CA TRP A 139 3.72 -12.84 -1.79
C TRP A 139 2.76 -11.77 -2.31
N ARG A 140 1.84 -12.14 -3.21
CA ARG A 140 0.66 -11.31 -3.53
C ARG A 140 -0.25 -11.14 -2.31
N GLY A 141 -0.87 -9.99 -2.14
CA GLY A 141 -1.86 -9.75 -1.10
C GLY A 141 -1.37 -8.89 0.07
N PRO A 142 -2.15 -8.79 1.15
CA PRO A 142 -2.05 -7.67 2.09
C PRO A 142 -0.91 -7.75 3.12
N ALA A 143 -0.21 -8.88 3.28
CA ALA A 143 0.75 -9.08 4.38
C ALA A 143 2.14 -9.62 3.97
N PRO A 144 2.74 -9.19 2.84
CA PRO A 144 3.95 -9.82 2.29
C PRO A 144 5.16 -9.78 3.25
N ILE A 145 5.33 -8.69 4.00
CA ILE A 145 6.43 -8.53 4.97
C ILE A 145 6.38 -9.62 6.05
N PHE A 146 5.18 -9.87 6.60
CA PHE A 146 4.95 -10.90 7.60
C PHE A 146 5.30 -12.28 7.05
N HIS A 147 4.79 -12.61 5.86
CA HIS A 147 4.99 -13.92 5.25
C HIS A 147 6.43 -14.17 4.80
N THR A 148 7.14 -13.12 4.38
CA THR A 148 8.58 -13.15 4.11
C THR A 148 9.33 -13.67 5.34
N ILE A 149 9.06 -13.11 6.51
CA ILE A 149 9.72 -13.51 7.77
C ILE A 149 9.25 -14.89 8.22
N MET A 150 7.93 -15.15 8.22
CA MET A 150 7.36 -16.44 8.66
C MET A 150 7.91 -17.62 7.86
N GLN A 151 8.11 -17.45 6.54
CA GLN A 151 8.70 -18.50 5.70
C GLN A 151 10.23 -18.55 5.73
N GLY A 152 10.88 -17.61 6.41
CA GLY A 152 12.35 -17.55 6.50
C GLY A 152 13.00 -17.24 5.16
N ASP A 153 12.35 -16.41 4.34
CA ASP A 153 12.96 -15.94 3.11
C ASP A 153 14.21 -15.11 3.45
N THR A 154 15.35 -15.47 2.86
CA THR A 154 16.61 -14.71 3.02
C THR A 154 16.67 -13.50 2.09
N VAL A 155 15.79 -13.47 1.09
CA VAL A 155 15.72 -12.42 0.08
C VAL A 155 14.26 -12.01 -0.13
N THR A 156 14.04 -10.70 -0.20
CA THR A 156 12.77 -10.08 -0.58
C THR A 156 13.03 -8.86 -1.45
N GLY A 157 12.10 -7.91 -1.52
CA GLY A 157 12.28 -6.68 -2.27
C GLY A 157 11.02 -5.86 -2.37
N VAL A 158 11.03 -4.94 -3.33
CA VAL A 158 9.86 -4.14 -3.68
C VAL A 158 9.58 -4.29 -5.17
N SER A 159 8.30 -4.37 -5.52
CA SER A 159 7.81 -4.33 -6.90
C SER A 159 6.95 -3.10 -7.12
N ILE A 160 7.20 -2.37 -8.20
CA ILE A 160 6.29 -1.35 -8.73
C ILE A 160 5.50 -2.00 -9.86
N ILE A 161 4.18 -2.08 -9.71
CA ILE A 161 3.29 -2.69 -10.69
C ILE A 161 2.23 -1.70 -11.16
N GLN A 162 1.66 -1.90 -12.35
CA GLN A 162 0.38 -1.30 -12.69
C GLN A 162 -0.73 -2.19 -12.13
N ILE A 163 -1.70 -1.63 -11.41
CA ILE A 163 -2.81 -2.44 -10.87
C ILE A 163 -3.79 -2.86 -11.96
N ARG A 164 -4.52 -3.95 -11.70
CA ARG A 164 -5.66 -4.41 -12.49
C ARG A 164 -6.94 -4.30 -11.64
N PRO A 165 -8.12 -4.13 -12.26
CA PRO A 165 -9.36 -4.19 -11.50
C PRO A 165 -9.59 -5.61 -10.94
N HIS A 166 -10.46 -5.72 -9.92
CA HIS A 166 -10.95 -6.97 -9.32
C HIS A 166 -9.94 -7.86 -8.57
N ARG A 167 -8.64 -7.73 -8.78
CA ARG A 167 -7.62 -8.56 -8.12
C ARG A 167 -6.45 -7.73 -7.60
N PHE A 168 -5.98 -8.06 -6.39
CA PHE A 168 -4.79 -7.46 -5.81
C PHE A 168 -3.51 -8.04 -6.42
N ASP A 169 -2.54 -7.18 -6.68
CA ASP A 169 -1.13 -7.53 -6.91
C ASP A 169 -0.85 -8.50 -8.07
N VAL A 170 -1.76 -8.58 -9.06
CA VAL A 170 -1.61 -9.43 -10.25
C VAL A 170 -1.15 -8.70 -11.51
N GLY A 171 -1.11 -7.35 -11.47
CA GLY A 171 -0.82 -6.58 -12.67
C GLY A 171 0.66 -6.57 -13.04
N PRO A 172 1.00 -6.07 -14.24
CA PRO A 172 2.35 -6.17 -14.79
C PRO A 172 3.36 -5.38 -13.96
N ILE A 173 4.57 -5.91 -13.85
CA ILE A 173 5.71 -5.31 -13.16
C ILE A 173 6.38 -4.29 -14.07
N LEU A 174 6.57 -3.08 -13.55
CA LEU A 174 7.32 -1.99 -14.20
C LEU A 174 8.76 -1.95 -13.70
N ASN A 175 8.94 -2.12 -12.40
CA ASN A 175 10.25 -2.05 -11.76
C ASN A 175 10.31 -2.95 -10.53
N GLN A 176 11.48 -3.48 -10.23
CA GLN A 176 11.69 -4.38 -9.09
C GLN A 176 13.08 -4.18 -8.52
N GLN A 177 13.19 -4.22 -7.20
CA GLN A 177 14.47 -4.11 -6.53
C GLN A 177 14.58 -5.09 -5.36
N LEU A 178 15.67 -5.85 -5.37
CA LEU A 178 16.00 -6.83 -4.34
C LEU A 178 16.39 -6.16 -3.02
N HIS A 179 16.12 -6.87 -1.92
CA HIS A 179 16.58 -6.57 -0.58
C HIS A 179 16.95 -7.88 0.13
N GLN A 180 18.14 -7.92 0.73
CA GLN A 180 18.52 -9.02 1.62
C GLN A 180 17.74 -8.86 2.92
N VAL A 181 17.10 -9.94 3.39
CA VAL A 181 16.38 -9.94 4.66
C VAL A 181 17.43 -10.06 5.76
N PRO A 182 17.58 -9.06 6.65
CA PRO A 182 18.56 -9.16 7.72
C PRO A 182 18.23 -10.31 8.67
N ASP A 183 19.27 -11.00 9.14
CA ASP A 183 19.11 -12.05 10.13
C ASP A 183 18.41 -11.52 11.37
N ASN A 184 17.47 -12.32 11.90
CA ASN A 184 16.69 -12.01 13.09
C ASN A 184 15.88 -10.69 13.04
N CYS A 185 15.69 -10.08 11.86
CA CYS A 185 14.85 -8.90 11.75
C CYS A 185 13.40 -9.20 12.12
N THR A 186 12.75 -8.18 12.68
CA THR A 186 11.31 -8.13 12.94
C THR A 186 10.55 -7.57 11.72
N ALA A 187 9.23 -7.80 11.67
CA ALA A 187 8.41 -7.26 10.59
C ALA A 187 8.39 -5.73 10.55
N ASP A 188 8.54 -5.06 11.70
CA ASP A 188 8.54 -3.60 11.75
C ASP A 188 9.86 -3.03 11.20
N GLU A 189 11.00 -3.66 11.51
CA GLU A 189 12.32 -3.30 10.95
C GLU A 189 12.37 -3.55 9.44
N LEU A 190 11.95 -4.74 8.99
CA LEU A 190 11.90 -5.06 7.57
C LEU A 190 10.91 -4.14 6.83
N GLY A 191 9.77 -3.83 7.45
CA GLY A 191 8.79 -2.90 6.91
C GLY A 191 9.35 -1.50 6.72
N ALA A 192 10.12 -0.97 7.68
CA ALA A 192 10.78 0.33 7.57
C ALA A 192 11.85 0.36 6.47
N ALA A 193 12.63 -0.71 6.33
CA ALA A 193 13.62 -0.83 5.26
C ALA A 193 12.96 -0.87 3.86
N LEU A 194 11.88 -1.66 3.72
CA LEU A 194 11.16 -1.81 2.46
C LEU A 194 10.30 -0.59 2.10
N SER A 195 9.76 0.16 3.07
CA SER A 195 9.05 1.42 2.79
C SER A 195 9.98 2.45 2.19
N THR A 196 11.17 2.59 2.77
CA THR A 196 12.23 3.49 2.28
C THR A 196 12.68 3.05 0.88
N LYS A 197 13.00 1.77 0.69
CA LYS A 197 13.40 1.23 -0.62
C LYS A 197 12.31 1.44 -1.68
N GLY A 198 11.05 1.18 -1.32
CA GLY A 198 9.93 1.32 -2.24
C GLY A 198 9.63 2.76 -2.63
N ALA A 199 9.81 3.70 -1.71
CA ALA A 199 9.70 5.12 -2.00
C ALA A 199 10.73 5.57 -3.05
N HIS A 200 12.00 5.16 -2.91
CA HIS A 200 13.05 5.47 -3.87
C HIS A 200 12.77 4.81 -5.23
N LEU A 201 12.43 3.51 -5.22
CA LEU A 201 12.10 2.77 -6.44
C LEU A 201 10.91 3.38 -7.20
N LEU A 202 9.94 3.95 -6.47
CA LEU A 202 8.81 4.66 -7.06
C LEU A 202 9.27 5.93 -7.79
N VAL A 203 10.11 6.76 -7.16
CA VAL A 203 10.66 7.96 -7.79
C VAL A 203 11.49 7.59 -9.03
N ASP A 204 12.35 6.58 -8.94
CA ASP A 204 13.14 6.08 -10.07
C ASP A 204 12.24 5.60 -11.22
N THR A 205 11.11 4.99 -10.90
CA THR A 205 10.12 4.55 -11.89
C THR A 205 9.47 5.74 -12.58
N PHE A 206 9.19 6.82 -11.86
CA PHE A 206 8.60 8.04 -12.44
C PHE A 206 9.57 8.81 -13.34
N MET A 207 10.88 8.74 -13.10
CA MET A 207 11.90 9.37 -13.96
C MET A 207 11.88 8.84 -15.39
N THR A 208 11.47 7.58 -15.60
CA THR A 208 11.45 6.89 -16.91
C THR A 208 10.11 6.21 -17.18
N LEU A 209 9.00 6.76 -16.65
CA LEU A 209 7.71 6.06 -16.59
C LEU A 209 7.22 5.56 -17.95
N SER A 210 7.28 6.39 -18.99
CA SER A 210 6.81 6.02 -20.33
C SER A 210 7.55 4.79 -20.86
N GLU A 211 8.86 4.72 -20.66
CA GLU A 211 9.69 3.57 -21.04
C GLU A 211 9.35 2.34 -20.17
N LYS A 212 9.19 2.52 -18.85
CA LYS A 212 8.83 1.43 -17.93
C LYS A 212 7.46 0.83 -18.25
N ILE A 213 6.50 1.65 -18.66
CA ILE A 213 5.19 1.19 -19.11
C ILE A 213 5.30 0.43 -20.44
N ALA A 214 6.10 0.92 -21.38
CA ALA A 214 6.31 0.25 -22.67
C ALA A 214 6.95 -1.14 -22.51
N HIS A 215 7.85 -1.30 -21.53
CA HIS A 215 8.57 -2.55 -21.27
C HIS A 215 8.05 -3.33 -20.04
N LYS A 216 6.83 -3.05 -19.59
CA LYS A 216 6.25 -3.74 -18.44
C LYS A 216 6.11 -5.24 -18.71
N ARG A 217 6.33 -6.04 -17.68
CA ARG A 217 6.34 -7.51 -17.78
C ARG A 217 5.15 -8.09 -17.03
N GLU A 218 4.34 -8.90 -17.71
CA GLU A 218 3.28 -9.65 -17.05
C GLU A 218 3.88 -10.65 -16.06
N GLN A 219 3.20 -10.85 -14.93
CA GLN A 219 3.68 -11.76 -13.90
C GLN A 219 3.52 -13.22 -14.33
N SER A 220 4.53 -14.04 -14.08
CA SER A 220 4.42 -15.50 -14.23
C SER A 220 3.41 -16.08 -13.24
N GLN A 221 2.77 -17.19 -13.62
CA GLN A 221 2.03 -18.02 -12.67
C GLN A 221 2.97 -18.91 -11.85
N THR A 222 4.11 -19.29 -12.43
CA THR A 222 5.15 -20.05 -11.72
C THR A 222 5.76 -19.18 -10.63
N GLY A 223 5.82 -19.70 -9.40
CA GLY A 223 6.36 -18.98 -8.24
C GLY A 223 5.38 -17.99 -7.59
N ALA A 224 4.13 -17.89 -8.08
CA ALA A 224 3.11 -17.07 -7.45
C ALA A 224 2.69 -17.66 -6.09
N THR A 225 2.78 -16.86 -5.03
CA THR A 225 2.31 -17.21 -3.69
C THR A 225 1.46 -16.09 -3.10
N PHE A 226 0.69 -16.39 -2.06
CA PHE A 226 -0.22 -15.44 -1.43
C PHE A 226 0.17 -15.18 0.02
N ALA A 227 0.12 -13.91 0.42
CA ALA A 227 0.37 -13.42 1.76
C ALA A 227 -0.95 -12.90 2.37
N PRO A 228 -1.84 -13.80 2.83
CA PRO A 228 -3.12 -13.41 3.43
C PRO A 228 -2.92 -12.58 4.70
N LYS A 229 -3.95 -11.79 5.05
CA LYS A 229 -3.93 -10.91 6.22
C LYS A 229 -3.63 -11.71 7.49
N ILE A 230 -2.70 -11.20 8.30
CA ILE A 230 -2.45 -11.77 9.63
C ILE A 230 -3.68 -11.64 10.51
N ASN A 231 -3.91 -12.63 11.36
CA ASN A 231 -5.05 -12.67 12.26
C ASN A 231 -4.63 -13.24 13.62
N THR A 232 -5.45 -13.02 14.64
CA THR A 232 -5.09 -13.42 15.99
C THR A 232 -4.88 -14.93 16.11
N SER A 233 -5.58 -15.79 15.36
CA SER A 233 -5.41 -17.24 15.46
C SER A 233 -4.02 -17.71 15.05
N MET A 234 -3.28 -16.96 14.22
CA MET A 234 -1.87 -17.24 13.92
C MET A 234 -0.95 -17.19 15.14
N GLY A 235 -1.34 -16.53 16.24
CA GLY A 235 -0.53 -16.47 17.46
C GLY A 235 -0.50 -17.77 18.28
N TRP A 236 -1.27 -18.79 17.91
CA TRP A 236 -1.25 -20.07 18.63
C TRP A 236 0.00 -20.88 18.28
N ILE A 237 0.76 -21.24 19.32
CA ILE A 237 1.84 -22.20 19.18
C ILE A 237 1.28 -23.63 19.28
N VAL A 238 1.67 -24.45 18.33
CA VAL A 238 1.42 -25.90 18.30
C VAL A 238 2.79 -26.58 18.42
N TRP A 239 3.17 -26.89 19.66
CA TRP A 239 4.53 -27.37 19.99
C TRP A 239 4.89 -28.64 19.23
N GLU A 240 3.91 -29.50 18.98
CA GLU A 240 4.07 -30.77 18.28
C GLU A 240 4.34 -30.61 16.77
N GLU A 241 3.97 -29.46 16.19
CA GLU A 241 4.05 -29.22 14.74
C GLU A 241 5.08 -28.15 14.37
N GLN A 242 5.54 -27.36 15.33
CA GLN A 242 6.39 -26.20 15.08
C GLN A 242 7.79 -26.38 15.65
N THR A 243 8.80 -26.16 14.82
CA THR A 243 10.19 -26.09 15.26
C THR A 243 10.48 -24.77 15.99
N CYS A 244 11.56 -24.75 16.78
CA CYS A 244 12.05 -23.53 17.43
C CYS A 244 12.26 -22.38 16.42
N ASP A 245 12.81 -22.67 15.24
CA ASP A 245 12.99 -21.66 14.18
C ASP A 245 11.67 -21.17 13.57
N GLN A 246 10.62 -22.00 13.52
CA GLN A 246 9.29 -21.57 13.08
C GLN A 246 8.63 -20.66 14.11
N ILE A 247 8.74 -20.99 15.40
CA ILE A 247 8.20 -20.18 16.50
C ILE A 247 8.94 -18.83 16.59
N ASP A 248 10.27 -18.85 16.47
CA ASP A 248 11.09 -17.62 16.44
C ASP A 248 10.71 -16.71 15.28
N ARG A 249 10.60 -17.25 14.05
CA ARG A 249 10.13 -16.49 12.87
C ARG A 249 8.72 -15.96 13.06
N LEU A 250 7.82 -16.76 13.62
CA LEU A 250 6.45 -16.33 13.90
C LEU A 250 6.45 -15.16 14.89
N TYR A 251 7.20 -15.27 15.99
CA TYR A 251 7.35 -14.18 16.97
C TYR A 251 7.86 -12.90 16.30
N ARG A 252 8.96 -12.97 15.55
CA ARG A 252 9.53 -11.79 14.86
C ARG A 252 8.60 -11.21 13.81
N ALA A 253 7.79 -12.05 13.16
CA ALA A 253 6.83 -11.58 12.17
C ALA A 253 5.64 -10.87 12.83
N ILE A 254 4.98 -11.47 13.83
CA ILE A 254 3.68 -10.99 14.31
C ILE A 254 3.67 -10.47 15.74
N GLY A 255 4.72 -10.68 16.53
CA GLY A 255 4.76 -10.47 17.98
C GLY A 255 4.43 -9.05 18.44
N SER A 256 4.81 -8.03 17.66
CA SER A 256 4.47 -6.62 17.97
C SER A 256 2.97 -6.30 17.82
N ARG A 257 2.20 -7.17 17.17
CA ARG A 257 0.77 -6.96 16.87
C ARG A 257 -0.12 -8.04 17.48
N ILE A 258 0.38 -9.27 17.54
CA ILE A 258 -0.32 -10.47 17.98
C ILE A 258 0.64 -11.25 18.86
N HIS A 259 0.35 -11.26 20.15
CA HIS A 259 1.09 -12.05 21.12
C HIS A 259 0.98 -13.54 20.81
N LEU A 260 2.09 -14.26 20.93
CA LEU A 260 2.06 -15.71 20.91
C LEU A 260 1.35 -16.25 22.15
N ARG A 261 0.71 -17.41 22.01
CA ARG A 261 -0.09 -18.03 23.06
C ARG A 261 -0.04 -19.55 22.99
N THR A 262 -0.23 -20.16 24.14
CA THR A 262 -0.29 -21.61 24.33
C THR A 262 -1.29 -21.96 25.44
N SER A 263 -1.58 -23.24 25.62
CA SER A 263 -2.28 -23.77 26.79
C SER A 263 -1.29 -24.09 27.91
N TRP A 264 -1.63 -23.74 29.14
CA TRP A 264 -0.93 -24.14 30.37
C TRP A 264 -1.96 -24.51 31.44
N MET A 265 -1.91 -25.74 31.93
CA MET A 265 -2.86 -26.27 32.92
C MET A 265 -4.34 -26.00 32.54
N GLY A 266 -4.68 -26.20 31.27
CA GLY A 266 -6.02 -25.98 30.74
C GLY A 266 -6.41 -24.52 30.53
N ARG A 267 -5.50 -23.56 30.72
CA ARG A 267 -5.75 -22.13 30.53
C ARG A 267 -4.95 -21.59 29.36
N THR A 268 -5.54 -20.67 28.61
CA THR A 268 -4.79 -19.92 27.59
C THR A 268 -3.87 -18.92 28.28
N ILE A 269 -2.58 -19.02 27.98
CA ILE A 269 -1.57 -18.04 28.41
C ILE A 269 -0.97 -17.33 27.20
N LYS A 270 -0.62 -16.06 27.38
CA LYS A 270 0.19 -15.31 26.41
C LYS A 270 1.65 -15.45 26.78
N LEU A 271 2.50 -15.60 25.79
CA LEU A 271 3.94 -15.59 25.97
C LEU A 271 4.42 -14.15 25.80
N LEU A 272 4.94 -13.59 26.89
CA LEU A 272 5.56 -12.28 26.95
C LEU A 272 7.08 -12.46 27.03
N ASP A 273 7.83 -11.41 26.69
CA ASP A 273 9.28 -11.36 26.85
C ASP A 273 10.03 -12.52 26.19
N PHE A 274 9.69 -12.84 24.94
CA PHE A 274 10.33 -13.90 24.18
C PHE A 274 11.82 -13.61 23.99
N VAL A 275 12.67 -14.45 24.59
CA VAL A 275 14.13 -14.27 24.63
C VAL A 275 14.84 -14.79 23.37
N GLY A 276 14.10 -15.48 22.48
CA GLY A 276 14.66 -16.07 21.27
C GLY A 276 14.96 -17.56 21.41
N LYS A 277 15.48 -18.14 20.33
CA LYS A 277 15.99 -19.51 20.35
C LYS A 277 17.29 -19.59 21.14
N CYS A 278 17.44 -20.63 21.96
CA CYS A 278 18.68 -20.91 22.67
C CYS A 278 19.17 -22.32 22.33
N HIS A 279 20.49 -22.46 22.14
CA HIS A 279 21.12 -23.77 22.09
C HIS A 279 21.36 -24.23 23.52
N ILE A 280 20.46 -25.06 24.02
CA ILE A 280 20.69 -25.77 25.26
C ILE A 280 21.57 -26.96 24.91
N SER A 281 22.81 -26.97 25.41
CA SER A 281 23.65 -28.18 25.35
C SER A 281 22.96 -29.20 26.24
N LEU A 282 22.20 -30.10 25.62
CA LEU A 282 21.45 -31.19 26.29
C LEU A 282 22.41 -32.29 26.79
N LEU A 283 23.53 -31.90 27.43
CA LEU A 283 24.51 -32.82 28.02
C LEU A 283 23.88 -33.72 29.10
N ASP A 284 22.69 -33.36 29.63
CA ASP A 284 22.02 -34.09 30.70
C ASP A 284 20.74 -34.87 30.31
N GLN A 285 20.30 -34.88 29.05
CA GLN A 285 19.05 -35.58 28.71
C GLN A 285 19.27 -37.03 28.25
N ARG A 286 19.28 -37.95 29.22
CA ARG A 286 19.01 -39.39 29.00
C ARG A 286 17.56 -39.71 28.54
N ARG A 287 16.74 -38.70 28.21
CA ARG A 287 15.38 -38.84 27.66
C ARG A 287 15.10 -37.67 26.72
N LYS A 288 14.68 -37.94 25.48
CA LYS A 288 14.14 -36.91 24.57
C LYS A 288 12.95 -36.23 25.27
N ALA A 289 13.08 -34.95 25.60
CA ALA A 289 11.98 -34.14 26.07
C ALA A 289 10.83 -34.13 25.05
N ALA A 290 9.59 -34.23 25.54
CA ALA A 290 8.41 -34.11 24.68
C ALA A 290 8.21 -32.63 24.28
N PRO A 291 7.70 -32.34 23.08
CA PRO A 291 7.33 -30.99 22.69
C PRO A 291 6.37 -30.34 23.70
N GLY A 292 6.58 -29.06 23.99
CA GLY A 292 5.84 -28.29 24.99
C GLY A 292 6.32 -28.50 26.43
N SER A 293 7.29 -29.39 26.68
CA SER A 293 7.85 -29.56 28.02
C SER A 293 8.70 -28.36 28.44
N VAL A 294 8.58 -27.95 29.70
CA VAL A 294 9.16 -26.71 30.20
C VAL A 294 10.24 -27.00 31.23
N SER A 295 11.37 -26.30 31.11
CA SER A 295 12.47 -26.32 32.08
C SER A 295 12.82 -24.89 32.48
N PHE A 296 12.97 -24.64 33.78
CA PHE A 296 13.40 -23.32 34.27
C PHE A 296 14.93 -23.26 34.34
N LEU A 297 15.52 -22.29 33.65
CA LEU A 297 16.94 -22.01 33.64
C LEU A 297 17.22 -20.90 34.65
N LYS A 298 17.82 -21.27 35.79
CA LYS A 298 18.04 -20.35 36.92
C LYS A 298 19.04 -19.26 36.58
N GLU A 299 20.05 -19.58 35.79
CA GLU A 299 21.18 -18.71 35.46
C GLU A 299 20.72 -17.49 34.64
N THR A 300 19.75 -17.70 33.77
CA THR A 300 19.19 -16.66 32.88
C THR A 300 17.82 -16.17 33.34
N ASN A 301 17.23 -16.78 34.38
CA ASN A 301 15.87 -16.54 34.82
C ASN A 301 14.84 -16.69 33.68
N THR A 302 14.98 -17.76 32.88
CA THR A 302 14.12 -18.01 31.71
C THR A 302 13.44 -19.37 31.76
N LEU A 303 12.30 -19.49 31.08
CA LEU A 303 11.63 -20.76 30.83
C LEU A 303 12.03 -21.25 29.43
N ALA A 304 12.72 -22.37 29.37
CA ALA A 304 13.00 -23.09 28.14
C ALA A 304 11.84 -24.05 27.84
N VAL A 305 11.36 -24.05 26.60
CA VAL A 305 10.33 -24.97 26.13
C VAL A 305 10.89 -25.80 24.97
N CYS A 306 10.79 -27.12 25.06
CA CYS A 306 11.22 -28.05 24.00
C CYS A 306 10.17 -28.23 22.91
#